data_AF-A0A395VZR0-F1
#
_entry.id   AF-A0A395VZR0-F1
#
_cell.length_a   1.000
_cell.length_b   1.000
_cell.length_c   1.000
_cell.angle_alpha   90.00
_cell.angle_beta   90.00
_cell.angle_gamma   90.00
#
_symmetry.space_group_name_H-M   'P 1'
#
loop_
_entity.id
_entity.type
_entity.pdbx_description
1 polymer ?
#
loop_
_entity_poly.entity_id
_entity_poly.type
_entity_poly.pdbx_seq_one_letter_code
_entity_poly.pdbx_strand_id
1 'polypeptide(L)'
;MMDAHDTNQPLNQGELEEEKKTVEVSEAITETPAEDVTAEVQPEAAPKPATKEDVLNQLKELAQDAENANKQDIDNLKQSFYKLHNAELEAAKVQFTDNGGNIEDFVAEEDPTEEEFKRLMGVIKEKRSKQVAELERQKEENLQVKLSIIEELKELVESGDDANKSYTEFKKLQQQWNDTKLVPQGKVNELWKNYQLYVEKFYDLLKLNNEFREYDFKKNLEIKTHLCEAAEKLADEEDVVSAFHQLQKLHQEFRDTGPVAKELRDEIWNRFKAASTAVNRRHQQHFESLKEAEQHNLDQKTVICEIVEAIEYDELKTFSAWENKTQEVIALQNKWKTIGFAPQKMNVKIFERFRHACDDFFKKKGEFFKSLKEGMNENLEKKKALCEKAEALKDSTDWKVTADALTKLQKEWKTIGPVAKKHSDAIWKRFITACDYFFEQKNKATSSQRSVETENMEKKKALIEKLSAIDESMDTEEASTLVRDLMKEWNSIGHVPFKEKDKLYKQYHGIIDQLFDRFNINASNKKLSNFRSNISNIQGSGTQSLYREREKLVRTYENMKNELQTYENNLGFLTSTSKKGSSLLTELNRKVDKLKADLELVLQKIKVIDESIKAEE
;
A
#
# COMPACT_ATOMS: atom_id res chain seq x y z
N MET A 1 -8.82 43.36 -19.57
CA MET A 1 -9.65 44.03 -18.55
C MET A 1 -9.76 43.04 -17.40
N MET A 2 -9.25 43.46 -16.24
CA MET A 2 -9.08 42.78 -14.93
C MET A 2 -9.94 41.52 -14.74
N ASP A 3 -9.39 40.31 -14.58
CA ASP A 3 -8.47 39.73 -13.56
C ASP A 3 -9.08 39.49 -12.17
N ALA A 4 -8.96 38.23 -11.76
CA ALA A 4 -9.30 37.61 -10.49
C ALA A 4 -8.35 37.98 -9.34
N HIS A 5 -8.79 37.83 -8.09
CA HIS A 5 -8.05 37.57 -6.82
C HIS A 5 -9.13 37.31 -5.75
N ASP A 6 -9.22 36.24 -4.96
CA ASP A 6 -8.27 35.40 -4.20
C ASP A 6 -7.49 36.15 -3.10
N THR A 7 -7.91 36.00 -1.83
CA THR A 7 -7.12 36.08 -0.57
C THR A 7 -8.08 35.78 0.60
N ASN A 8 -7.95 34.76 1.47
CA ASN A 8 -6.90 34.34 2.40
C ASN A 8 -6.45 35.40 3.45
N GLN A 9 -6.98 35.23 4.68
CA GLN A 9 -6.37 35.44 6.02
C GLN A 9 -5.95 36.87 6.48
N PRO A 10 -5.73 37.16 7.79
CA PRO A 10 -5.47 36.24 8.92
C PRO A 10 -6.19 36.51 10.27
N LEU A 11 -6.00 35.55 11.20
CA LEU A 11 -5.98 35.77 12.65
C LEU A 11 -5.03 36.92 13.01
N ASN A 12 -5.45 37.78 13.94
CA ASN A 12 -4.53 38.57 14.74
C ASN A 12 -4.76 38.27 16.23
N GLN A 13 -3.72 37.73 16.88
CA GLN A 13 -3.59 37.63 18.33
C GLN A 13 -2.91 38.91 18.85
N GLY A 14 -3.31 39.37 20.04
CA GLY A 14 -2.74 40.48 20.80
C GLY A 14 -3.62 41.74 20.72
N GLU A 15 -4.03 42.41 21.79
CA GLU A 15 -3.46 42.54 23.13
C GLU A 15 -4.55 42.63 24.20
N LEU A 16 -4.19 42.19 25.41
CA LEU A 16 -4.90 42.45 26.65
C LEU A 16 -4.89 43.96 26.91
N GLU A 17 -6.05 44.61 26.85
CA GLU A 17 -6.30 45.83 27.62
C GLU A 17 -7.60 45.70 28.41
N GLU A 18 -7.42 45.73 29.73
CA GLU A 18 -8.47 45.85 30.73
C GLU A 18 -9.23 47.17 30.52
N GLU A 19 -10.44 47.09 29.96
CA GLU A 19 -11.45 48.10 30.23
C GLU A 19 -12.72 47.43 30.76
N LYS A 20 -12.90 47.52 32.08
CA LYS A 20 -14.16 47.31 32.77
C LYS A 20 -15.23 48.23 32.18
N LYS A 21 -15.96 47.75 31.17
CA LYS A 21 -17.29 48.26 30.87
C LYS A 21 -18.31 47.40 31.57
N THR A 22 -18.78 47.91 32.70
CA THR A 22 -20.06 47.53 33.31
C THR A 22 -21.14 47.55 32.24
N VAL A 23 -21.56 46.36 31.80
CA VAL A 23 -22.69 46.21 30.91
C VAL A 23 -23.95 46.54 31.71
N GLU A 24 -24.47 47.76 31.49
CA GLU A 24 -25.87 48.06 31.77
C GLU A 24 -26.73 47.04 31.03
N VAL A 25 -27.35 46.15 31.80
CA VAL A 25 -28.35 45.21 31.30
C VAL A 25 -29.59 46.02 30.97
N SER A 26 -29.66 46.49 29.72
CA SER A 26 -30.87 47.04 29.12
C SER A 26 -32.04 46.07 29.28
N GLU A 27 -33.21 46.61 29.63
CA GLU A 27 -34.54 46.00 29.78
C GLU A 27 -35.10 45.31 28.52
N ALA A 28 -34.30 44.47 27.88
CA ALA A 28 -34.74 43.52 26.88
C ALA A 28 -34.36 42.13 27.38
N ILE A 29 -35.17 41.62 28.31
CA ILE A 29 -35.27 40.18 28.53
C ILE A 29 -35.85 39.66 27.23
N THR A 30 -34.98 39.27 26.28
CA THR A 30 -35.37 38.57 25.08
C THR A 30 -36.16 37.35 25.52
N GLU A 31 -37.47 37.44 25.33
CA GLU A 31 -38.35 36.30 25.24
C GLU A 31 -37.78 35.39 24.14
N THR A 32 -37.02 34.39 24.57
CA THR A 32 -37.19 33.04 24.04
C THR A 32 -38.06 32.32 25.06
N PRO A 33 -39.40 32.41 24.97
CA PRO A 33 -40.23 31.42 25.60
C PRO A 33 -39.97 30.13 24.83
N ALA A 34 -39.93 29.02 25.55
CA ALA A 34 -40.14 27.71 25.00
C ALA A 34 -41.16 27.80 23.85
N GLU A 35 -40.69 27.55 22.62
CA GLU A 35 -41.50 26.68 21.78
C GLU A 35 -41.90 25.53 22.72
N ASP A 36 -43.18 25.16 22.74
CA ASP A 36 -43.49 23.76 22.93
C ASP A 36 -42.63 23.04 21.88
N VAL A 37 -41.39 22.75 22.24
CA VAL A 37 -40.79 21.47 21.94
C VAL A 37 -41.70 20.57 22.76
N THR A 38 -42.88 20.26 22.20
CA THR A 38 -43.33 18.89 22.23
C THR A 38 -42.07 18.13 21.97
N ALA A 39 -41.56 17.47 23.01
CA ALA A 39 -40.62 16.41 22.82
C ALA A 39 -41.35 15.52 21.82
N GLU A 40 -41.07 15.75 20.53
CA GLU A 40 -41.16 14.75 19.51
C GLU A 40 -40.25 13.69 20.10
N VAL A 41 -40.87 12.80 20.88
CA VAL A 41 -40.54 11.40 20.84
C VAL A 41 -40.41 11.15 19.35
N GLN A 42 -39.19 11.20 18.83
CA GLN A 42 -38.93 10.68 17.51
C GLN A 42 -39.52 9.29 17.59
N PRO A 43 -40.61 9.00 16.85
CA PRO A 43 -41.07 7.64 16.76
C PRO A 43 -39.84 6.90 16.22
N GLU A 44 -39.45 5.87 16.95
CA GLU A 44 -38.45 4.88 16.57
C GLU A 44 -38.38 4.80 15.04
N ALA A 45 -37.24 5.26 14.48
CA ALA A 45 -37.11 5.59 13.06
C ALA A 45 -37.84 4.57 12.20
N ALA A 46 -39.01 4.98 11.67
CA ALA A 46 -39.81 4.12 10.80
C ALA A 46 -38.89 3.58 9.69
N PRO A 47 -38.99 2.27 9.35
CA PRO A 47 -38.13 1.67 8.36
C PRO A 47 -38.18 2.52 7.09
N LYS A 48 -36.99 2.90 6.58
CA LYS A 48 -36.88 3.69 5.36
C LYS A 48 -37.70 2.99 4.27
N PRO A 49 -38.67 3.66 3.65
CA PRO A 49 -39.55 3.03 2.68
C PRO A 49 -38.69 2.49 1.53
N ALA A 50 -38.82 1.19 1.27
CA ALA A 50 -38.01 0.50 0.27
C ALA A 50 -38.59 0.64 -1.13
N THR A 51 -39.89 0.91 -1.24
CA THR A 51 -40.63 1.03 -2.50
C THR A 51 -41.48 2.30 -2.55
N LYS A 52 -41.87 2.73 -3.77
CA LYS A 52 -42.81 3.87 -3.95
C LYS A 52 -44.15 3.61 -3.26
N GLU A 53 -44.59 2.35 -3.21
CA GLU A 53 -45.85 1.94 -2.58
C GLU A 53 -45.80 2.06 -1.05
N ASP A 54 -44.65 1.76 -0.43
CA ASP A 54 -44.43 2.00 1.00
C ASP A 54 -44.53 3.50 1.33
N VAL A 55 -43.93 4.36 0.49
CA VAL A 55 -44.04 5.82 0.66
C VAL A 55 -45.49 6.29 0.55
N LEU A 56 -46.25 5.76 -0.42
CA LEU A 56 -47.65 6.10 -0.59
C LEU A 56 -48.52 5.65 0.58
N ASN A 57 -48.27 4.47 1.15
CA ASN A 57 -49.00 3.97 2.31
C ASN A 57 -48.73 4.84 3.56
N GLN A 58 -47.47 5.20 3.80
CA GLN A 58 -47.12 6.14 4.88
C GLN A 58 -47.73 7.53 4.64
N LEU A 59 -47.78 8.01 3.40
CA LEU A 59 -48.48 9.27 3.07
C LEU A 59 -50.00 9.17 3.22
N LYS A 60 -50.61 8.00 2.97
CA LYS A 60 -52.05 7.77 3.21
C LYS A 60 -52.36 7.84 4.71
N GLU A 61 -51.52 7.23 5.55
CA GLU A 61 -51.64 7.32 7.01
C GLU A 61 -51.46 8.77 7.49
N LEU A 62 -50.42 9.47 7.03
CA LEU A 62 -50.22 10.88 7.34
C LEU A 62 -51.32 11.79 6.79
N ALA A 63 -52.00 11.42 5.69
CA ALA A 63 -53.13 12.18 5.19
C ALA A 63 -54.39 12.03 6.08
N GLN A 64 -54.50 10.92 6.82
CA GLN A 64 -55.57 10.74 7.81
C GLN A 64 -55.33 11.62 9.03
N ASP A 65 -54.09 11.68 9.52
CA ASP A 65 -53.68 12.52 10.65
C ASP A 65 -52.76 13.69 10.22
N ALA A 66 -53.19 14.43 9.20
CA ALA A 66 -52.37 15.49 8.61
C ALA A 66 -52.12 16.66 9.57
N GLU A 67 -52.92 16.77 10.63
CA GLU A 67 -52.90 17.84 11.61
C GLU A 67 -51.76 17.68 12.62
N ASN A 68 -51.33 16.44 12.88
CA ASN A 68 -50.20 16.13 13.76
C ASN A 68 -48.94 15.74 12.99
N ALA A 69 -48.99 15.77 11.65
CA ALA A 69 -47.89 15.35 10.79
C ALA A 69 -46.71 16.33 10.84
N ASN A 70 -45.53 15.83 11.24
CA ASN A 70 -44.28 16.57 11.24
C ASN A 70 -43.91 17.02 9.82
N LYS A 71 -43.50 18.28 9.67
CA LYS A 71 -43.02 18.83 8.39
C LYS A 71 -41.80 18.07 7.86
N GLN A 72 -40.89 17.68 8.74
CA GLN A 72 -39.68 16.98 8.36
C GLN A 72 -39.98 15.59 7.79
N ASP A 73 -40.95 14.87 8.37
CA ASP A 73 -41.37 13.54 7.88
C ASP A 73 -42.00 13.61 6.49
N ILE A 74 -42.85 14.62 6.26
CA ILE A 74 -43.45 14.88 4.95
C ILE A 74 -42.36 15.18 3.90
N ASP A 75 -41.38 16.03 4.24
CA ASP A 75 -40.27 16.36 3.33
C ASP A 75 -39.36 15.14 3.07
N ASN A 76 -39.12 14.31 4.08
CA ASN A 76 -38.34 13.07 3.94
C ASN A 76 -39.04 12.05 3.03
N LEU A 77 -40.36 11.90 3.15
CA LEU A 77 -41.16 11.02 2.28
C LEU A 77 -41.17 11.53 0.84
N LYS A 78 -41.30 12.84 0.64
CA LYS A 78 -41.17 13.47 -0.68
C LYS A 78 -39.81 13.19 -1.31
N GLN A 79 -38.72 13.38 -0.58
CA GLN A 79 -37.38 13.09 -1.07
C GLN A 79 -37.20 11.60 -1.41
N SER A 80 -37.72 10.71 -0.57
CA SER A 80 -37.65 9.26 -0.78
C SER A 80 -38.44 8.84 -2.02
N PHE A 81 -39.65 9.37 -2.22
CA PHE A 81 -40.45 9.10 -3.41
C PHE A 81 -39.73 9.49 -4.70
N TYR A 82 -39.25 10.74 -4.79
CA TYR A 82 -38.57 11.21 -6.01
C TYR A 82 -37.23 10.53 -6.23
N LYS A 83 -36.52 10.11 -5.18
CA LYS A 83 -35.31 9.31 -5.32
C LYS A 83 -35.60 7.95 -5.96
N LEU A 84 -36.65 7.27 -5.52
CA LEU A 84 -37.08 5.97 -6.08
C LEU A 84 -37.61 6.13 -7.51
N HIS A 85 -38.50 7.11 -7.73
CA HIS A 85 -39.07 7.39 -9.05
C HIS A 85 -38.00 7.78 -10.08
N ASN A 86 -37.03 8.64 -9.71
CA ASN A 86 -35.92 8.99 -10.61
C ASN A 86 -35.01 7.78 -10.89
N ALA A 87 -34.78 6.89 -9.92
CA ALA A 87 -33.98 5.69 -10.15
C ALA A 87 -34.67 4.72 -11.13
N GLU A 88 -35.99 4.58 -11.04
CA GLU A 88 -36.78 3.79 -11.98
C GLU A 88 -36.81 4.41 -13.39
N LEU A 89 -36.97 5.74 -13.49
CA LEU A 89 -36.89 6.45 -14.76
C LEU A 89 -35.51 6.32 -15.42
N GLU A 90 -34.44 6.44 -14.66
CA GLU A 90 -33.08 6.24 -15.19
C GLU A 90 -32.86 4.78 -15.60
N ALA A 91 -33.37 3.80 -14.84
CA ALA A 91 -33.31 2.39 -15.25
C ALA A 91 -34.11 2.13 -16.54
N ALA A 92 -35.29 2.75 -16.70
CA ALA A 92 -36.10 2.66 -17.90
C ALA A 92 -35.41 3.31 -19.11
N LYS A 93 -34.76 4.47 -18.93
CA LYS A 93 -33.93 5.12 -19.96
C LYS A 93 -32.79 4.22 -20.40
N VAL A 94 -32.05 3.63 -19.45
CA VAL A 94 -30.94 2.72 -19.74
C VAL A 94 -31.42 1.51 -20.52
N GLN A 95 -32.54 0.89 -20.12
CA GLN A 95 -33.14 -0.22 -20.86
C GLN A 95 -33.59 0.19 -22.27
N PHE A 96 -34.13 1.39 -22.45
CA PHE A 96 -34.53 1.91 -23.76
C PHE A 96 -33.32 2.11 -24.68
N THR A 97 -32.21 2.65 -24.14
CA THR A 97 -30.96 2.80 -24.90
C THR A 97 -30.29 1.47 -25.22
N ASP A 98 -30.31 0.50 -24.30
CA ASP A 98 -29.75 -0.84 -24.50
C ASP A 98 -30.51 -1.62 -25.57
N ASN A 99 -31.82 -1.37 -25.71
CA ASN A 99 -32.66 -1.93 -26.76
C ASN A 99 -32.52 -1.20 -28.12
N GLY A 100 -31.56 -0.27 -28.26
CA GLY A 100 -31.24 0.41 -29.51
C GLY A 100 -32.07 1.67 -29.79
N GLY A 101 -32.81 2.17 -28.80
CA GLY A 101 -33.51 3.46 -28.88
C GLY A 101 -32.58 4.66 -28.73
N ASN A 102 -32.89 5.77 -29.39
CA ASN A 102 -32.14 7.01 -29.26
C ASN A 102 -32.65 7.81 -28.06
N ILE A 103 -31.78 8.39 -27.23
CA ILE A 103 -32.15 9.04 -25.97
C ILE A 103 -33.19 10.17 -26.18
N GLU A 104 -33.11 10.87 -27.31
CA GLU A 104 -34.03 11.96 -27.67
C GLU A 104 -35.47 11.50 -27.93
N ASP A 105 -35.67 10.21 -28.21
CA ASP A 105 -36.98 9.60 -28.48
C ASP A 105 -37.62 8.98 -27.21
N PHE A 106 -36.95 9.05 -26.06
CA PHE A 106 -37.49 8.51 -24.81
C PHE A 106 -38.65 9.36 -24.29
N VAL A 107 -39.84 8.76 -24.26
CA VAL A 107 -41.03 9.34 -23.62
C VAL A 107 -41.28 8.57 -22.32
N ALA A 108 -41.24 9.28 -21.19
CA ALA A 108 -41.58 8.68 -19.91
C ALA A 108 -43.07 8.29 -19.90
N GLU A 109 -43.38 7.05 -19.53
CA GLU A 109 -44.76 6.63 -19.30
C GLU A 109 -45.33 7.36 -18.08
N GLU A 110 -46.62 7.71 -18.13
CA GLU A 110 -47.33 8.30 -17.00
C GLU A 110 -47.37 7.30 -15.85
N ASP A 111 -46.81 7.69 -14.70
CA ASP A 111 -46.73 6.86 -13.51
C ASP A 111 -47.95 7.13 -12.60
N PRO A 112 -48.91 6.20 -12.48
CA PRO A 112 -50.09 6.38 -11.63
C PRO A 112 -49.74 6.60 -10.15
N THR A 113 -48.57 6.11 -9.72
CA THR A 113 -48.08 6.29 -8.35
C THR A 113 -47.61 7.72 -8.10
N GLU A 114 -47.11 8.43 -9.12
CA GLU A 114 -46.74 9.85 -9.03
C GLU A 114 -47.98 10.74 -8.93
N GLU A 115 -49.05 10.42 -9.67
CA GLU A 115 -50.32 11.13 -9.56
C GLU A 115 -50.96 10.95 -8.18
N GLU A 116 -50.97 9.71 -7.67
CA GLU A 116 -51.47 9.43 -6.32
C GLU A 116 -50.64 10.14 -5.24
N PHE A 117 -49.31 10.17 -5.39
CA PHE A 117 -48.41 10.94 -4.52
C PHE A 117 -48.76 12.43 -4.52
N LYS A 118 -48.89 13.05 -5.70
CA LYS A 118 -49.25 14.47 -5.84
C LYS A 118 -50.59 14.78 -5.19
N ARG A 119 -51.57 13.89 -5.34
CA ARG A 119 -52.91 14.01 -4.71
C ARG A 119 -52.81 13.99 -3.18
N LEU A 120 -52.13 13.00 -2.60
CA LEU A 120 -51.97 12.87 -1.15
C LEU A 120 -51.22 14.07 -0.55
N MET A 121 -50.15 14.51 -1.22
CA MET A 121 -49.39 15.70 -0.82
C MET A 121 -50.25 16.98 -0.87
N GLY A 122 -51.12 17.09 -1.88
CA GLY A 122 -52.11 18.16 -1.97
C GLY A 122 -53.07 18.17 -0.77
N VAL A 123 -53.64 17.02 -0.42
CA VAL A 123 -54.55 16.86 0.73
C VAL A 123 -53.86 17.22 2.05
N ILE A 124 -52.65 16.73 2.29
CA ILE A 124 -51.86 17.04 3.49
C ILE A 124 -51.58 18.55 3.57
N LYS A 125 -51.15 19.16 2.47
CA LYS A 125 -50.86 20.60 2.40
C LYS A 125 -52.12 21.44 2.69
N GLU A 126 -53.27 21.06 2.13
CA GLU A 126 -54.53 21.77 2.34
C GLU A 126 -54.99 21.69 3.81
N LYS A 127 -55.00 20.48 4.39
CA LYS A 127 -55.38 20.27 5.81
C LYS A 127 -54.48 21.05 6.76
N ARG A 128 -53.15 21.01 6.55
CA ARG A 128 -52.20 21.79 7.36
C ARG A 128 -52.38 23.29 7.19
N SER A 129 -52.61 23.77 5.96
CA SER A 129 -52.87 25.19 5.73
C SER A 129 -54.13 25.66 6.46
N LYS A 130 -55.18 24.84 6.52
CA LYS A 130 -56.40 25.12 7.27
C LYS A 130 -56.15 25.18 8.78
N GLN A 131 -55.38 24.23 9.33
CA GLN A 131 -55.03 24.21 10.75
C GLN A 131 -54.17 25.42 11.15
N VAL A 132 -53.17 25.77 10.34
CA VAL A 132 -52.34 26.98 10.58
C VAL A 132 -53.20 28.23 10.52
N ALA A 133 -54.11 28.34 9.55
CA ALA A 133 -55.03 29.46 9.46
C ALA A 133 -55.99 29.54 10.66
N GLU A 134 -56.50 28.40 11.14
CA GLU A 134 -57.36 28.33 12.31
C GLU A 134 -56.60 28.72 13.60
N LEU A 135 -55.37 28.24 13.77
CA LEU A 135 -54.52 28.62 14.90
C LEU A 135 -54.23 30.13 14.89
N GLU A 136 -53.94 30.70 13.72
CA GLU A 136 -53.70 32.13 13.59
C GLU A 136 -54.97 32.96 13.86
N ARG A 137 -56.13 32.47 13.41
CA ARG A 137 -57.43 33.05 13.75
C ARG A 137 -57.68 33.05 15.26
N GLN A 138 -57.41 31.93 15.94
CA GLN A 138 -57.55 31.83 17.39
C GLN A 138 -56.61 32.79 18.13
N LYS A 139 -55.37 32.95 17.66
CA LYS A 139 -54.44 33.94 18.23
C LYS A 139 -54.96 35.37 18.06
N GLU A 140 -55.49 35.72 16.89
CA GLU A 140 -56.05 37.05 16.64
C GLU A 140 -57.31 37.29 17.49
N GLU A 141 -58.20 36.32 17.63
CA GLU A 141 -59.36 36.40 18.52
C GLU A 141 -58.95 36.63 19.98
N ASN A 142 -57.96 35.87 20.47
CA ASN A 142 -57.41 36.04 21.80
C ASN A 142 -56.68 37.38 21.98
N LEU A 143 -56.03 37.91 20.94
CA LEU A 143 -55.45 39.26 20.94
C LEU A 143 -56.55 40.30 21.18
N GLN A 144 -57.68 40.18 20.48
CA GLN A 144 -58.82 41.08 20.68
C GLN A 144 -59.40 40.97 22.10
N VAL A 145 -59.51 39.76 22.65
CA VAL A 145 -59.92 39.55 24.05
C VAL A 145 -58.95 40.23 25.03
N LYS A 146 -57.64 40.12 24.82
CA LYS A 146 -56.66 40.81 25.68
C LYS A 146 -56.74 42.33 25.56
N LEU A 147 -56.97 42.85 24.35
CA LEU A 147 -57.16 44.29 24.14
C LEU A 147 -58.43 44.80 24.81
N SER A 148 -59.54 44.04 24.76
CA SER A 148 -60.78 44.42 25.43
C SER A 148 -60.62 44.42 26.95
N ILE A 149 -59.92 43.42 27.52
CA ILE A 149 -59.60 43.39 28.95
C ILE A 149 -58.79 44.63 29.36
N ILE A 150 -57.83 45.07 28.55
CA ILE A 150 -57.03 46.28 28.83
C ILE A 150 -57.91 47.53 28.82
N GLU A 151 -58.85 47.65 27.89
CA GLU A 151 -59.77 48.80 27.84
C GLU A 151 -60.74 48.77 29.02
N GLU A 152 -61.30 47.61 29.38
CA GLU A 152 -62.15 47.44 30.57
C GLU A 152 -61.39 47.77 31.86
N LEU A 153 -60.11 47.37 31.98
CA LEU A 153 -59.25 47.76 33.11
C LEU A 153 -58.99 49.26 33.15
N LYS A 154 -58.84 49.91 31.99
CA LYS A 154 -58.67 51.35 31.91
C LYS A 154 -59.95 52.10 32.31
N GLU A 155 -61.11 51.67 31.83
CA GLU A 155 -62.41 52.22 32.24
C GLU A 155 -62.62 52.07 33.75
N LEU A 156 -62.27 50.91 34.30
CA LEU A 156 -62.35 50.63 35.74
C LEU A 156 -61.46 51.57 36.58
N VAL A 157 -60.32 51.97 36.04
CA VAL A 157 -59.40 52.94 36.66
C VAL A 157 -59.93 54.37 36.51
N GLU A 158 -60.66 54.68 35.44
CA GLU A 158 -61.15 56.04 35.16
C GLU A 158 -62.52 56.35 35.78
N SER A 159 -63.38 55.35 36.06
CA SER A 159 -64.78 55.56 36.50
C SER A 159 -64.94 56.09 37.92
N GLY A 160 -63.97 55.84 38.82
CA GLY A 160 -64.01 56.29 40.22
C GLY A 160 -65.11 55.63 41.08
N ASP A 161 -65.62 54.47 40.68
CA ASP A 161 -66.71 53.74 41.35
C ASP A 161 -66.32 53.09 42.70
N ASP A 162 -67.33 52.60 43.42
CA ASP A 162 -67.22 51.88 44.71
C ASP A 162 -66.17 50.75 44.64
N ALA A 163 -65.12 50.90 45.46
CA ALA A 163 -63.95 50.04 45.51
C ALA A 163 -64.29 48.54 45.63
N ASN A 164 -65.39 48.17 46.28
CA ASN A 164 -65.78 46.76 46.44
C ASN A 164 -66.32 46.13 45.14
N LYS A 165 -67.05 46.90 44.32
CA LYS A 165 -67.56 46.42 43.03
C LYS A 165 -66.42 46.33 42.02
N SER A 166 -65.60 47.37 41.95
CA SER A 166 -64.47 47.42 41.03
C SER A 166 -63.42 46.34 41.34
N TYR A 167 -63.25 45.93 42.60
CA TYR A 167 -62.30 44.87 42.96
C TYR A 167 -62.70 43.48 42.44
N THR A 168 -63.99 43.14 42.51
CA THR A 168 -64.47 41.83 42.04
C THR A 168 -64.39 41.75 40.51
N GLU A 169 -64.71 42.84 39.81
CA GLU A 169 -64.54 42.96 38.36
C GLU A 169 -63.07 42.92 37.95
N PHE A 170 -62.19 43.60 38.67
CA PHE A 170 -60.74 43.54 38.45
C PHE A 170 -60.20 42.11 38.54
N LYS A 171 -60.57 41.35 39.58
CA LYS A 171 -60.12 39.96 39.73
C LYS A 171 -60.66 39.06 38.61
N LYS A 172 -61.87 39.30 38.14
CA LYS A 172 -62.43 38.59 36.98
C LYS A 172 -61.65 38.90 35.70
N LEU A 173 -61.30 40.16 35.46
CA LEU A 173 -60.49 40.58 34.31
C LEU A 173 -59.07 39.99 34.38
N GLN A 174 -58.47 39.95 35.57
CA GLN A 174 -57.18 39.31 35.80
C GLN A 174 -57.24 37.79 35.54
N GLN A 175 -58.30 37.12 35.97
CA GLN A 175 -58.50 35.70 35.67
C GLN A 175 -58.64 35.45 34.17
N GLN A 176 -59.48 36.23 33.48
CA GLN A 176 -59.67 36.13 32.03
C GLN A 176 -58.38 36.41 31.24
N TRP A 177 -57.56 37.35 31.72
CA TRP A 177 -56.24 37.63 31.15
C TRP A 177 -55.31 36.42 31.24
N ASN A 178 -55.28 35.75 32.41
CA ASN A 178 -54.43 34.59 32.67
C ASN A 178 -54.92 33.33 31.92
N ASP A 179 -56.24 33.18 31.77
CA ASP A 179 -56.84 32.07 31.03
C ASP A 179 -56.59 32.19 29.51
N THR A 180 -56.42 33.42 29.01
CA THR A 180 -56.15 33.71 27.59
C THR A 180 -54.64 33.62 27.29
N LYS A 181 -54.16 32.49 26.75
CA LYS A 181 -52.70 32.24 26.58
C LYS A 181 -52.17 32.39 25.16
N LEU A 182 -52.94 31.97 24.15
CA LEU A 182 -52.47 31.93 22.75
C LEU A 182 -52.66 33.28 22.07
N VAL A 183 -51.59 34.07 21.90
CA VAL A 183 -51.62 35.36 21.21
C VAL A 183 -50.46 35.50 20.20
N PRO A 184 -50.54 36.44 19.24
CA PRO A 184 -49.45 36.68 18.30
C PRO A 184 -48.18 37.16 19.02
N GLN A 185 -47.06 36.48 18.78
CA GLN A 185 -45.78 36.72 19.49
C GLN A 185 -45.30 38.17 19.42
N GLY A 186 -45.45 38.81 18.25
CA GLY A 186 -45.06 40.21 18.07
C GLY A 186 -45.84 41.22 18.94
N LYS A 187 -46.95 40.80 19.57
CA LYS A 187 -47.82 41.65 20.39
C LYS A 187 -47.75 41.38 21.89
N VAL A 188 -47.09 40.30 22.32
CA VAL A 188 -47.02 39.87 23.73
C VAL A 188 -46.45 40.96 24.64
N ASN A 189 -45.28 41.52 24.28
CA ASN A 189 -44.60 42.53 25.08
C ASN A 189 -45.40 43.83 25.23
N GLU A 190 -46.03 44.29 24.14
CA GLU A 190 -46.86 45.49 24.13
C GLU A 190 -48.11 45.30 25.00
N LEU A 191 -48.81 44.17 24.82
CA LEU A 191 -49.97 43.78 25.60
C LEU A 191 -49.66 43.72 27.10
N TRP A 192 -48.57 43.05 27.49
CA TRP A 192 -48.20 42.90 28.89
C TRP A 192 -47.82 44.24 29.54
N LYS A 193 -47.07 45.11 28.85
CA LYS A 193 -46.73 46.45 29.36
C LYS A 193 -47.99 47.29 29.63
N ASN A 194 -48.94 47.27 28.70
CA ASN A 194 -50.20 48.01 28.85
C ASN A 194 -51.06 47.44 29.97
N TYR A 195 -51.21 46.11 30.04
CA TYR A 195 -51.91 45.44 31.14
C TYR A 195 -51.30 45.78 32.50
N GLN A 196 -49.97 45.65 32.63
CA GLN A 196 -49.24 45.96 33.85
C GLN A 196 -49.45 47.41 34.30
N LEU A 197 -49.42 48.37 33.37
CA LEU A 197 -49.66 49.79 33.66
C LEU A 197 -51.03 50.02 34.30
N TYR A 198 -52.10 49.44 33.75
CA TYR A 198 -53.45 49.62 34.29
C TYR A 198 -53.69 48.82 35.56
N VAL A 199 -53.08 47.64 35.70
CA VAL A 199 -53.04 46.90 36.97
C VAL A 199 -52.40 47.76 38.07
N GLU A 200 -51.25 48.39 37.81
CA GLU A 200 -50.59 49.25 38.80
C GLU A 200 -51.44 50.48 39.15
N LYS A 201 -52.03 51.15 38.15
CA LYS A 201 -52.96 52.27 38.38
C LYS A 201 -54.19 51.85 39.20
N PHE A 202 -54.74 50.67 38.97
CA PHE A 202 -55.85 50.14 39.77
C PHE A 202 -55.46 49.94 41.23
N TYR A 203 -54.28 49.35 41.49
CA TYR A 203 -53.75 49.21 42.86
C TYR A 203 -53.42 50.55 43.54
N ASP A 204 -53.13 51.60 42.77
CA ASP A 204 -52.98 52.97 43.28
C ASP A 204 -54.32 53.62 43.65
N LEU A 205 -55.41 53.29 42.94
CA LEU A 205 -56.77 53.72 43.30
C LEU A 205 -57.32 52.98 44.52
N LEU A 206 -57.03 51.68 44.64
CA LEU A 206 -57.41 50.87 45.80
C LEU A 206 -56.80 51.38 47.12
N LYS A 207 -55.83 52.31 47.05
CA LYS A 207 -55.27 53.04 48.19
C LYS A 207 -56.34 53.75 49.04
N LEU A 208 -57.56 53.97 48.50
CA LEU A 208 -58.69 54.53 49.25
C LEU A 208 -59.34 53.53 50.23
N ASN A 209 -59.10 52.21 50.09
CA ASN A 209 -59.60 51.15 50.96
C ASN A 209 -58.42 50.25 51.44
N ASN A 210 -57.83 50.58 52.59
CA ASN A 210 -56.48 50.15 52.99
C ASN A 210 -56.32 48.62 53.20
N GLU A 211 -57.37 47.92 53.65
CA GLU A 211 -57.25 46.52 54.13
C GLU A 211 -57.07 45.49 53.00
N PHE A 212 -57.80 45.63 51.88
CA PHE A 212 -57.72 44.66 50.78
C PHE A 212 -56.39 44.73 50.01
N ARG A 213 -55.83 45.94 49.87
CA ARG A 213 -54.53 46.18 49.21
C ARG A 213 -53.38 45.57 49.99
N GLU A 214 -53.37 45.78 51.31
CA GLU A 214 -52.34 45.21 52.19
C GLU A 214 -52.40 43.68 52.20
N TYR A 215 -53.61 43.10 52.20
CA TYR A 215 -53.79 41.66 52.08
C TYR A 215 -53.24 41.09 50.76
N ASP A 216 -53.57 41.70 49.62
CA ASP A 216 -53.09 41.28 48.30
C ASP A 216 -51.57 41.43 48.17
N PHE A 217 -50.98 42.53 48.68
CA PHE A 217 -49.52 42.69 48.70
C PHE A 217 -48.84 41.62 49.55
N LYS A 218 -49.41 41.27 50.69
CA LYS A 218 -48.88 40.20 51.53
C LYS A 218 -48.95 38.84 50.81
N LYS A 219 -50.09 38.52 50.19
CA LYS A 219 -50.25 37.27 49.42
C LYS A 219 -49.32 37.21 48.20
N ASN A 220 -49.22 38.30 47.42
CA ASN A 220 -48.30 38.39 46.29
C ASN A 220 -46.85 38.29 46.73
N LEU A 221 -46.50 38.87 47.88
CA LEU A 221 -45.16 38.76 48.47
C LEU A 221 -44.87 37.32 48.88
N GLU A 222 -45.80 36.62 49.54
CA GLU A 222 -45.67 35.20 49.89
C GLU A 222 -45.45 34.33 48.64
N ILE A 223 -46.27 34.53 47.59
CA ILE A 223 -46.12 33.81 46.32
C ILE A 223 -44.77 34.12 45.66
N LYS A 224 -44.42 35.41 45.49
CA LYS A 224 -43.15 35.79 44.87
C LYS A 224 -41.93 35.35 45.67
N THR A 225 -42.02 35.32 47.00
CA THR A 225 -40.97 34.77 47.87
C THR A 225 -40.79 33.28 47.62
N HIS A 226 -41.89 32.51 47.55
CA HIS A 226 -41.83 31.10 47.19
C HIS A 226 -41.28 30.86 45.78
N LEU A 227 -41.61 31.71 44.80
CA LEU A 227 -41.05 31.63 43.46
C LEU A 227 -39.54 31.91 43.45
N CYS A 228 -39.07 32.86 44.27
CA CYS A 228 -37.63 33.09 44.46
C CYS A 228 -36.94 31.86 45.06
N GLU A 229 -37.50 31.29 46.13
CA GLU A 229 -36.95 30.08 46.75
C GLU A 229 -36.94 28.88 45.80
N ALA A 230 -37.99 28.72 44.99
CA ALA A 230 -38.05 27.70 43.96
C ALA A 230 -36.95 27.92 42.90
N ALA A 231 -36.80 29.14 42.40
CA ALA A 231 -35.76 29.48 41.43
C ALA A 231 -34.34 29.30 41.99
N GLU A 232 -34.13 29.60 43.27
CA GLU A 232 -32.85 29.36 43.97
C GLU A 232 -32.53 27.86 44.04
N LYS A 233 -33.52 27.01 44.36
CA LYS A 233 -33.34 25.55 44.37
C LYS A 233 -32.99 24.98 42.99
N LEU A 234 -33.49 25.57 41.91
CA LEU A 234 -33.14 25.14 40.54
C LEU A 234 -31.66 25.31 40.22
N ALA A 235 -30.94 26.17 40.94
CA ALA A 235 -29.49 26.30 40.77
C ALA A 235 -28.72 25.03 41.18
N ASP A 236 -29.29 24.24 42.10
CA ASP A 236 -28.70 23.01 42.64
C ASP A 236 -29.18 21.74 41.93
N GLU A 237 -30.23 21.82 41.12
CA GLU A 237 -30.78 20.69 40.36
C GLU A 237 -29.71 20.06 39.44
N GLU A 238 -29.64 18.73 39.39
CA GLU A 238 -28.63 18.02 38.57
C GLU A 238 -28.89 18.19 37.07
N ASP A 239 -30.15 18.03 36.66
CA ASP A 239 -30.59 18.17 35.27
C ASP A 239 -30.73 19.65 34.89
N VAL A 240 -29.72 20.13 34.18
CA VAL A 240 -29.60 21.52 33.74
C VAL A 240 -30.71 21.91 32.75
N VAL A 241 -31.19 20.99 31.92
CA VAL A 241 -32.22 21.25 30.91
C VAL A 241 -33.59 21.31 31.57
N SER A 242 -33.89 20.36 32.46
CA SER A 242 -35.11 20.39 33.28
C SER A 242 -35.16 21.65 34.15
N ALA A 243 -34.05 22.03 34.79
CA ALA A 243 -33.96 23.24 35.59
C ALA A 243 -34.28 24.51 34.78
N PHE A 244 -33.79 24.60 33.53
CA PHE A 244 -34.09 25.73 32.64
C PHE A 244 -35.57 25.80 32.25
N HIS A 245 -36.21 24.67 31.90
CA HIS A 245 -37.64 24.64 31.60
C HIS A 245 -38.51 24.98 32.81
N GLN A 246 -38.13 24.50 34.01
CA GLN A 246 -38.81 24.87 35.26
C GLN A 246 -38.64 26.37 35.54
N LEU A 247 -37.46 26.93 35.31
CA LEU A 247 -37.20 28.37 35.46
C LEU A 247 -38.10 29.20 34.53
N GLN A 248 -38.32 28.78 33.28
CA GLN A 248 -39.24 29.48 32.38
C GLN A 248 -40.69 29.49 32.90
N LYS A 249 -41.15 28.40 33.52
CA LYS A 249 -42.47 28.36 34.19
C LYS A 249 -42.53 29.32 35.37
N LEU A 250 -41.48 29.35 36.21
CA LEU A 250 -41.41 30.29 37.33
C LEU A 250 -41.40 31.75 36.85
N HIS A 251 -40.75 32.07 35.73
CA HIS A 251 -40.82 33.40 35.12
C HIS A 251 -42.25 33.78 34.72
N GLN A 252 -43.01 32.85 34.18
CA GLN A 252 -44.42 33.07 33.83
C GLN A 252 -45.26 33.30 35.09
N GLU A 253 -45.15 32.43 36.10
CA GLU A 253 -45.87 32.56 37.37
C GLU A 253 -45.51 33.86 38.11
N PHE A 254 -44.25 34.31 38.01
CA PHE A 254 -43.80 35.58 38.60
C PHE A 254 -44.42 36.79 37.91
N ARG A 255 -44.64 36.73 36.58
CA ARG A 255 -45.34 37.77 35.80
C ARG A 255 -46.84 37.78 36.06
N ASP A 256 -47.45 36.61 36.19
CA ASP A 256 -48.89 36.47 36.45
C ASP A 256 -49.25 36.88 37.88
N THR A 257 -48.26 36.86 38.79
CA THR A 257 -48.41 37.34 40.17
C THR A 257 -48.35 38.87 40.24
N GLY A 258 -49.35 39.47 40.86
CA GLY A 258 -49.51 40.92 40.98
C GLY A 258 -48.36 41.65 41.71
N PRO A 259 -48.42 43.00 41.78
CA PRO A 259 -47.37 43.80 42.39
C PRO A 259 -47.28 43.58 43.91
N VAL A 260 -46.09 43.83 44.46
CA VAL A 260 -45.85 43.90 45.93
C VAL A 260 -45.70 45.35 46.37
N ALA A 261 -45.60 45.57 47.68
CA ALA A 261 -45.32 46.88 48.27
C ALA A 261 -44.08 47.51 47.61
N LYS A 262 -44.16 48.82 47.31
CA LYS A 262 -43.16 49.54 46.51
C LYS A 262 -41.72 49.37 47.03
N GLU A 263 -41.57 49.34 48.35
CA GLU A 263 -40.29 49.15 49.04
C GLU A 263 -39.68 47.75 48.90
N LEU A 264 -40.50 46.73 48.61
CA LEU A 264 -40.04 45.33 48.45
C LEU A 264 -39.94 44.87 46.99
N ARG A 265 -40.43 45.68 46.02
CA ARG A 265 -40.44 45.31 44.59
C ARG A 265 -39.03 45.04 44.08
N ASP A 266 -38.11 45.98 44.32
CA ASP A 266 -36.75 45.89 43.83
C ASP A 266 -35.99 44.74 44.50
N GLU A 267 -36.22 44.51 45.80
CA GLU A 267 -35.59 43.41 46.54
C GLU A 267 -36.01 42.04 45.98
N ILE A 268 -37.32 41.80 45.88
CA ILE A 268 -37.87 40.54 45.37
C ILE A 268 -37.47 40.33 43.91
N TRP A 269 -37.51 41.37 43.09
CA TRP A 269 -37.08 41.28 41.70
C TRP A 269 -35.60 40.96 41.57
N ASN A 270 -34.73 41.64 42.33
CA ASN A 270 -33.30 41.38 42.30
C ASN A 270 -32.96 39.96 42.79
N ARG A 271 -33.67 39.46 43.82
CA ARG A 271 -33.52 38.08 44.31
C ARG A 271 -33.87 37.07 43.22
N PHE A 272 -35.04 37.21 42.59
CA PHE A 272 -35.46 36.34 41.50
C PHE A 272 -34.50 36.41 40.31
N LYS A 273 -34.11 37.62 39.89
CA LYS A 273 -33.16 37.85 38.78
C LYS A 273 -31.80 37.20 39.04
N ALA A 274 -31.29 37.27 40.27
CA ALA A 274 -30.03 36.64 40.65
C ALA A 274 -30.10 35.12 40.51
N ALA A 275 -31.18 34.50 41.01
CA ALA A 275 -31.42 33.06 40.86
C ALA A 275 -31.55 32.64 39.39
N SER A 276 -32.35 33.35 38.60
CA SER A 276 -32.47 33.11 37.15
C SER A 276 -31.14 33.22 36.41
N THR A 277 -30.31 34.21 36.77
CA THR A 277 -28.99 34.40 36.16
C THR A 277 -28.06 33.22 36.46
N ALA A 278 -28.11 32.67 37.68
CA ALA A 278 -27.31 31.53 38.07
C ALA A 278 -27.66 30.26 37.27
N VAL A 279 -28.96 29.96 37.13
CA VAL A 279 -29.45 28.81 36.35
C VAL A 279 -29.13 28.99 34.86
N ASN A 280 -29.37 30.17 34.28
CA ASN A 280 -29.05 30.45 32.87
C ASN A 280 -27.55 30.32 32.57
N ARG A 281 -26.69 30.78 33.48
CA ARG A 281 -25.23 30.60 33.34
C ARG A 281 -24.85 29.12 33.33
N ARG A 282 -25.42 28.31 34.23
CA ARG A 282 -25.17 26.87 34.28
C ARG A 282 -25.64 26.17 33.01
N HIS A 283 -26.80 26.57 32.48
CA HIS A 283 -27.30 26.10 31.19
C HIS A 283 -26.34 26.42 30.04
N GLN A 284 -25.90 27.68 29.91
CA GLN A 284 -24.92 28.07 28.89
C GLN A 284 -23.62 27.26 28.99
N GLN A 285 -23.05 27.15 30.20
CA GLN A 285 -21.81 26.41 30.44
C GLN A 285 -21.92 24.92 30.11
N HIS A 286 -23.06 24.30 30.40
CA HIS A 286 -23.31 22.89 30.07
C HIS A 286 -23.24 22.64 28.56
N PHE A 287 -23.96 23.44 27.77
CA PHE A 287 -23.95 23.32 26.30
C PHE A 287 -22.62 23.71 25.67
N GLU A 288 -21.91 24.70 26.24
CA GLU A 288 -20.56 25.05 25.81
C GLU A 288 -19.58 23.90 26.05
N SER A 289 -19.59 23.29 27.24
CA SER A 289 -18.76 22.13 27.57
C SER A 289 -19.06 20.91 26.69
N LEU A 290 -20.34 20.64 26.39
CA LEU A 290 -20.73 19.59 25.46
C LEU A 290 -20.19 19.86 24.05
N LYS A 291 -20.34 21.09 23.55
CA LYS A 291 -19.84 21.48 22.23
C LYS A 291 -18.32 21.39 22.15
N GLU A 292 -17.60 21.80 23.19
CA GLU A 292 -16.15 21.65 23.28
C GLU A 292 -15.73 20.17 23.29
N ALA A 293 -16.41 19.32 24.05
CA ALA A 293 -16.14 17.88 24.07
C ALA A 293 -16.40 17.22 22.71
N GLU A 294 -17.50 17.55 22.04
CA GLU A 294 -17.79 17.09 20.68
C GLU A 294 -16.74 17.59 19.68
N GLN A 295 -16.32 18.85 19.78
CA GLN A 295 -15.28 19.41 18.91
C GLN A 295 -13.94 18.71 19.13
N HIS A 296 -13.54 18.48 20.38
CA HIS A 296 -12.33 17.72 20.70
C HIS A 296 -12.41 16.28 20.16
N ASN A 297 -13.57 15.62 20.26
CA ASN A 297 -13.77 14.30 19.65
C ASN A 297 -13.62 14.35 18.11
N LEU A 298 -14.12 15.40 17.46
CA LEU A 298 -13.95 15.61 16.02
C LEU A 298 -12.47 15.79 15.64
N ASP A 299 -11.71 16.56 16.41
CA ASP A 299 -10.29 16.80 16.16
C ASP A 299 -9.49 15.50 16.31
N GLN A 300 -9.74 14.73 17.38
CA GLN A 300 -9.11 13.42 17.58
C GLN A 300 -9.45 12.43 16.45
N LYS A 301 -10.70 12.40 16.00
CA LYS A 301 -11.12 11.57 14.85
C LYS A 301 -10.47 12.02 13.55
N THR A 302 -10.31 13.33 13.35
CA THR A 302 -9.64 13.89 12.18
C THR A 302 -8.19 13.47 12.11
N VAL A 303 -7.45 13.55 13.22
CA VAL A 303 -6.06 13.07 13.31
C VAL A 303 -5.97 11.58 12.97
N ILE A 304 -6.91 10.75 13.42
CA ILE A 304 -6.93 9.32 13.06
C ILE A 304 -7.07 9.14 11.54
N CYS A 305 -8.00 9.86 10.90
CA CYS A 305 -8.15 9.82 9.44
C CYS A 305 -6.84 10.22 8.74
N GLU A 306 -6.22 11.32 9.17
CA GLU A 306 -4.97 11.82 8.59
C GLU A 306 -3.82 10.82 8.71
N ILE A 307 -3.70 10.12 9.86
CA ILE A 307 -2.67 9.09 10.03
C ILE A 307 -2.88 7.91 9.07
N VAL A 308 -4.12 7.45 8.88
CA VAL A 308 -4.42 6.35 7.95
C VAL A 308 -4.21 6.78 6.49
N GLU A 309 -4.61 8.01 6.15
CA GLU A 309 -4.43 8.59 4.81
C GLU A 309 -2.97 8.86 4.46
N ALA A 310 -2.12 9.14 5.46
CA ALA A 310 -0.69 9.39 5.28
C ALA A 310 0.15 8.10 5.10
N ILE A 311 -0.47 6.93 4.99
CA ILE A 311 0.28 5.67 4.77
C ILE A 311 0.88 5.65 3.36
N GLU A 312 2.21 5.74 3.29
CA GLU A 312 2.96 5.66 2.04
C GLU A 312 3.10 4.21 1.54
N TYR A 313 2.28 3.83 0.55
CA TYR A 313 2.25 2.47 0.02
C TYR A 313 3.54 2.05 -0.69
N ASP A 314 4.32 2.99 -1.23
CA ASP A 314 5.56 2.71 -1.96
C ASP A 314 6.67 2.12 -1.07
N GLU A 315 6.62 2.38 0.24
CA GLU A 315 7.54 1.81 1.22
C GLU A 315 7.18 0.36 1.59
N LEU A 316 5.93 -0.06 1.33
CA LEU A 316 5.38 -1.36 1.75
C LEU A 316 5.73 -2.48 0.77
N LYS A 317 7.02 -2.84 0.72
CA LYS A 317 7.55 -3.88 -0.19
C LYS A 317 7.64 -5.27 0.41
N THR A 318 7.48 -5.40 1.72
CA THR A 318 7.70 -6.67 2.45
C THR A 318 6.48 -7.07 3.26
N PHE A 319 6.33 -8.37 3.53
CA PHE A 319 5.29 -8.89 4.42
C PHE A 319 5.33 -8.21 5.79
N SER A 320 6.53 -8.03 6.37
CA SER A 320 6.68 -7.42 7.69
C SER A 320 6.23 -5.96 7.71
N ALA A 321 6.50 -5.19 6.65
CA ALA A 321 6.06 -3.80 6.56
C ALA A 321 4.53 -3.71 6.51
N TRP A 322 3.89 -4.55 5.68
CA TRP A 322 2.43 -4.64 5.62
C TRP A 322 1.79 -5.09 6.94
N GLU A 323 2.40 -6.03 7.64
CA GLU A 323 1.89 -6.50 8.94
C GLU A 323 1.98 -5.41 10.01
N ASN A 324 3.12 -4.71 10.11
CA ASN A 324 3.30 -3.61 11.06
C ASN A 324 2.25 -2.51 10.84
N LYS A 325 2.05 -2.07 9.59
CA LYS A 325 1.02 -1.07 9.26
C LYS A 325 -0.40 -1.60 9.48
N THR A 326 -0.65 -2.89 9.27
CA THR A 326 -1.96 -3.50 9.59
C THR A 326 -2.26 -3.38 11.08
N GLN A 327 -1.29 -3.67 11.95
CA GLN A 327 -1.46 -3.56 13.40
C GLN A 327 -1.69 -2.11 13.83
N GLU A 328 -0.99 -1.15 13.22
CA GLU A 328 -1.20 0.29 13.45
C GLU A 328 -2.63 0.72 13.08
N VAL A 329 -3.12 0.34 11.89
CA VAL A 329 -4.49 0.65 11.45
C VAL A 329 -5.55 0.00 12.36
N ILE A 330 -5.34 -1.24 12.81
CA ILE A 330 -6.24 -1.91 13.76
C ILE A 330 -6.25 -1.18 15.11
N ALA A 331 -5.09 -0.73 15.60
CA ALA A 331 -5.01 0.04 16.83
C ALA A 331 -5.76 1.39 16.70
N LEU A 332 -5.66 2.05 15.54
CA LEU A 332 -6.42 3.27 15.23
C LEU A 332 -7.93 3.00 15.17
N GLN A 333 -8.37 1.88 14.59
CA GLN A 333 -9.78 1.45 14.62
C GLN A 333 -10.29 1.22 16.04
N ASN A 334 -9.47 0.65 16.93
CA ASN A 334 -9.84 0.48 18.32
C ASN A 334 -9.92 1.83 19.05
N LYS A 335 -8.95 2.72 18.84
CA LYS A 335 -8.97 4.08 19.38
C LYS A 335 -10.16 4.89 18.88
N TRP A 336 -10.54 4.74 17.61
CA TRP A 336 -11.72 5.38 17.04
C TRP A 336 -13.00 5.02 17.80
N LYS A 337 -13.17 3.74 18.16
CA LYS A 337 -14.34 3.24 18.89
C LYS A 337 -14.43 3.77 20.32
N THR A 338 -13.31 4.18 20.91
CA THR A 338 -13.29 4.76 22.26
C THR A 338 -13.58 6.26 22.28
N ILE A 339 -13.49 6.94 21.13
CA ILE A 339 -13.81 8.37 21.03
C ILE A 339 -15.33 8.54 20.94
N GLY A 340 -15.86 9.51 21.69
CA GLY A 340 -17.28 9.85 21.69
C GLY A 340 -17.78 10.39 20.35
N PHE A 341 -19.02 10.89 20.33
CA PHE A 341 -19.60 11.46 19.12
C PHE A 341 -18.97 12.81 18.78
N ALA A 342 -18.88 13.07 17.46
CA ALA A 342 -18.52 14.38 16.92
C ALA A 342 -19.81 15.20 16.69
N PRO A 343 -19.72 16.52 16.41
CA PRO A 343 -20.89 17.35 16.16
C PRO A 343 -21.77 16.73 15.07
N GLN A 344 -23.09 16.78 15.26
CA GLN A 344 -24.07 16.06 14.42
C GLN A 344 -23.86 16.28 12.91
N LYS A 345 -23.50 17.52 12.51
CA LYS A 345 -23.23 17.90 11.11
C LYS A 345 -21.99 17.21 10.49
N MET A 346 -21.04 16.81 11.33
CA MET A 346 -19.74 16.23 10.92
C MET A 346 -19.63 14.74 11.20
N ASN A 347 -20.45 14.20 12.12
CA ASN A 347 -20.33 12.81 12.56
C ASN A 347 -20.42 11.78 11.42
N VAL A 348 -21.33 11.99 10.46
CA VAL A 348 -21.45 11.12 9.27
C VAL A 348 -20.24 11.28 8.35
N LYS A 349 -19.86 12.52 8.04
CA LYS A 349 -18.74 12.82 7.12
C LYS A 349 -17.42 12.26 7.62
N ILE A 350 -17.13 12.42 8.91
CA ILE A 350 -15.87 11.95 9.50
C ILE A 350 -15.82 10.42 9.56
N PHE A 351 -16.96 9.77 9.81
CA PHE A 351 -17.06 8.31 9.79
C PHE A 351 -16.87 7.75 8.37
N GLU A 352 -17.50 8.35 7.36
CA GLU A 352 -17.33 7.96 5.96
C GLU A 352 -15.87 8.13 5.50
N ARG A 353 -15.23 9.26 5.85
CA ARG A 353 -13.79 9.50 5.58
C ARG A 353 -12.92 8.42 6.21
N PHE A 354 -13.13 8.12 7.49
CA PHE A 354 -12.38 7.09 8.21
C PHE A 354 -12.56 5.71 7.58
N ARG A 355 -13.80 5.34 7.26
CA ARG A 355 -14.13 4.05 6.66
C ARG A 355 -13.49 3.93 5.28
N HIS A 356 -13.57 4.96 4.45
CA HIS A 356 -12.94 4.98 3.14
C HIS A 356 -11.41 4.81 3.24
N ALA A 357 -10.75 5.53 4.15
CA ALA A 357 -9.30 5.40 4.35
C ALA A 357 -8.91 3.98 4.80
N CYS A 358 -9.67 3.36 5.71
CA CYS A 358 -9.45 1.98 6.11
C CYS A 358 -9.69 0.99 4.96
N ASP A 359 -10.79 1.14 4.23
CA ASP A 359 -11.15 0.26 3.13
C ASP A 359 -10.12 0.32 1.99
N ASP A 360 -9.60 1.51 1.68
CA ASP A 360 -8.51 1.68 0.70
C ASP A 360 -7.23 0.98 1.16
N PHE A 361 -6.83 1.14 2.42
CA PHE A 361 -5.66 0.43 2.97
C PHE A 361 -5.78 -1.10 2.81
N PHE A 362 -6.92 -1.68 3.20
CA PHE A 362 -7.12 -3.14 3.09
C PHE A 362 -7.25 -3.61 1.64
N LYS A 363 -7.80 -2.77 0.74
CA LYS A 363 -7.81 -3.04 -0.70
C LYS A 363 -6.40 -3.09 -1.26
N LYS A 364 -5.54 -2.10 -0.97
CA LYS A 364 -4.12 -2.07 -1.39
C LYS A 364 -3.33 -3.24 -0.84
N LYS A 365 -3.57 -3.62 0.42
CA LYS A 365 -3.01 -4.85 1.00
C LYS A 365 -3.40 -6.08 0.19
N GLY A 366 -4.69 -6.21 -0.14
CA GLY A 366 -5.20 -7.31 -0.95
C GLY A 366 -4.57 -7.37 -2.34
N GLU A 367 -4.45 -6.22 -3.02
CA GLU A 367 -3.81 -6.08 -4.34
C GLU A 367 -2.33 -6.51 -4.30
N PHE A 368 -1.58 -6.09 -3.28
CA PHE A 368 -0.17 -6.48 -3.10
C PHE A 368 0.00 -8.00 -2.90
N PHE A 369 -0.80 -8.62 -2.02
CA PHE A 369 -0.68 -10.06 -1.79
C PHE A 369 -1.18 -10.89 -2.98
N LYS A 370 -2.15 -10.38 -3.73
CA LYS A 370 -2.60 -10.99 -4.98
C LYS A 370 -1.48 -10.97 -6.04
N SER A 371 -0.88 -9.81 -6.30
CA SER A 371 0.22 -9.69 -7.28
C SER A 371 1.45 -10.52 -6.89
N LEU A 372 1.78 -10.59 -5.59
CA LEU A 372 2.84 -11.46 -5.10
C LEU A 372 2.55 -12.94 -5.38
N LYS A 373 1.30 -13.37 -5.16
CA LYS A 373 0.88 -14.76 -5.41
C LYS A 373 0.86 -15.08 -6.91
N GLU A 374 0.41 -14.16 -7.74
CA GLU A 374 0.44 -14.27 -9.20
C GLU A 374 1.89 -14.38 -9.71
N GLY A 375 2.80 -13.51 -9.25
CA GLY A 375 4.22 -13.58 -9.60
C GLY A 375 4.88 -14.89 -9.17
N MET A 376 4.53 -15.42 -7.98
CA MET A 376 4.98 -16.76 -7.56
C MET A 376 4.43 -17.88 -8.44
N ASN A 377 3.20 -17.74 -8.96
CA ASN A 377 2.60 -18.72 -9.87
C ASN A 377 3.24 -18.65 -11.27
N GLU A 378 3.53 -17.45 -11.79
CA GLU A 378 4.30 -17.30 -13.02
C GLU A 378 5.71 -17.91 -12.90
N ASN A 379 6.38 -17.69 -11.78
CA ASN A 379 7.67 -18.32 -11.48
C ASN A 379 7.55 -19.85 -11.45
N LEU A 380 6.41 -20.36 -10.95
CA LEU A 380 6.13 -21.80 -10.90
C LEU A 380 6.02 -22.38 -12.31
N GLU A 381 5.25 -21.75 -13.20
CA GLU A 381 5.10 -22.18 -14.59
C GLU A 381 6.43 -22.10 -15.35
N LYS A 382 7.22 -21.03 -15.17
CA LYS A 382 8.57 -20.93 -15.76
C LYS A 382 9.47 -22.07 -15.28
N LYS A 383 9.47 -22.40 -13.98
CA LYS A 383 10.26 -23.53 -13.44
C LYS A 383 9.76 -24.88 -13.94
N LYS A 384 8.44 -25.08 -14.09
CA LYS A 384 7.88 -26.30 -14.71
C LYS A 384 8.37 -26.47 -16.14
N ALA A 385 8.36 -25.41 -16.95
CA ALA A 385 8.87 -25.45 -18.32
C ALA A 385 10.37 -25.79 -18.37
N LEU A 386 11.17 -25.34 -17.40
CA LEU A 386 12.57 -25.76 -17.28
C LEU A 386 12.71 -27.24 -16.91
N CYS A 387 11.86 -27.77 -16.03
CA CYS A 387 11.84 -29.20 -15.73
C CYS A 387 11.55 -30.03 -16.99
N GLU A 388 10.54 -29.65 -17.77
CA GLU A 388 10.18 -30.36 -19.00
C GLU A 388 11.31 -30.34 -20.04
N LYS A 389 11.97 -29.18 -20.22
CA LYS A 389 13.15 -29.08 -21.10
C LYS A 389 14.31 -29.96 -20.60
N ALA A 390 14.58 -29.98 -19.30
CA ALA A 390 15.64 -30.81 -18.74
C ALA A 390 15.32 -32.31 -18.87
N GLU A 391 14.07 -32.71 -18.65
CA GLU A 391 13.59 -34.08 -18.81
C GLU A 391 13.68 -34.56 -20.26
N ALA A 392 13.38 -33.72 -21.25
CA ALA A 392 13.53 -34.04 -22.67
C ALA A 392 14.99 -34.25 -23.10
N LEU A 393 15.94 -33.62 -22.39
CA LEU A 393 17.37 -33.68 -22.69
C LEU A 393 18.08 -34.82 -21.94
N LYS A 394 17.47 -35.41 -20.91
CA LYS A 394 18.17 -36.29 -19.96
C LYS A 394 18.73 -37.58 -20.58
N ASP A 395 18.09 -38.10 -21.63
CA ASP A 395 18.45 -39.33 -22.33
C ASP A 395 19.27 -39.09 -23.62
N SER A 396 19.64 -37.83 -23.90
CA SER A 396 20.43 -37.48 -25.08
C SER A 396 21.88 -37.99 -24.96
N THR A 397 22.40 -38.55 -26.06
CA THR A 397 23.78 -39.05 -26.16
C THR A 397 24.76 -38.02 -26.74
N ASP A 398 24.29 -36.83 -27.13
CA ASP A 398 25.13 -35.70 -27.56
C ASP A 398 25.76 -34.99 -26.34
N TRP A 399 26.72 -35.67 -25.71
CA TRP A 399 27.27 -35.33 -24.39
C TRP A 399 27.80 -33.90 -24.21
N LYS A 400 28.26 -33.27 -25.30
CA LYS A 400 28.80 -31.90 -25.26
C LYS A 400 27.68 -30.87 -25.38
N VAL A 401 26.87 -30.96 -26.43
CA VAL A 401 25.77 -30.02 -26.72
C VAL A 401 24.74 -30.03 -25.61
N THR A 402 24.36 -31.23 -25.14
CA THR A 402 23.35 -31.38 -24.08
C THR A 402 23.86 -30.90 -22.72
N ALA A 403 25.16 -31.07 -22.42
CA ALA A 403 25.75 -30.53 -21.19
C ALA A 403 25.73 -29.01 -21.16
N ASP A 404 26.03 -28.35 -22.30
CA ASP A 404 25.98 -26.90 -22.41
C ASP A 404 24.53 -26.38 -22.28
N ALA A 405 23.57 -27.08 -22.89
CA ALA A 405 22.15 -26.76 -22.78
C ALA A 405 21.62 -26.91 -21.34
N LEU A 406 21.90 -28.02 -20.65
CA LEU A 406 21.51 -28.21 -19.25
C LEU A 406 22.17 -27.18 -18.31
N THR A 407 23.43 -26.84 -18.56
CA THR A 407 24.12 -25.77 -17.81
C THR A 407 23.44 -24.41 -18.01
N LYS A 408 22.97 -24.11 -19.23
CA LYS A 408 22.18 -22.90 -19.51
C LYS A 408 20.84 -22.92 -18.75
N LEU A 409 20.14 -24.04 -18.74
CA LEU A 409 18.89 -24.20 -17.98
C LEU A 409 19.12 -24.02 -16.46
N GLN A 410 20.22 -24.53 -15.91
CA GLN A 410 20.57 -24.32 -14.50
C GLN A 410 20.86 -22.85 -14.17
N LYS A 411 21.45 -22.10 -15.11
CA LYS A 411 21.64 -20.64 -14.96
C LYS A 411 20.29 -19.93 -15.01
N GLU A 412 19.43 -20.26 -15.96
CA GLU A 412 18.08 -19.70 -16.08
C GLU A 412 17.23 -19.98 -14.83
N TRP A 413 17.31 -21.19 -14.28
CA TRP A 413 16.64 -21.56 -13.03
C TRP A 413 16.95 -20.62 -11.87
N LYS A 414 18.22 -20.23 -11.72
CA LYS A 414 18.68 -19.32 -10.65
C LYS A 414 18.18 -17.88 -10.83
N THR A 415 17.81 -17.51 -12.05
CA THR A 415 17.24 -16.18 -12.34
C THR A 415 15.74 -16.09 -12.07
N ILE A 416 15.04 -17.23 -12.02
CA ILE A 416 13.61 -17.26 -11.72
C ILE A 416 13.41 -17.11 -10.21
N GLY A 417 12.54 -16.15 -9.84
CA GLY A 417 12.22 -15.82 -8.47
C GLY A 417 11.62 -16.97 -7.64
N PRO A 418 11.26 -16.67 -6.38
CA PRO A 418 10.69 -17.66 -5.48
C PRO A 418 9.34 -18.17 -5.99
N VAL A 419 9.02 -19.42 -5.61
CA VAL A 419 7.72 -20.05 -5.84
C VAL A 419 7.10 -20.39 -4.49
N ALA A 420 5.79 -20.66 -4.46
CA ALA A 420 5.12 -21.06 -3.24
C ALA A 420 5.81 -22.25 -2.58
N LYS A 421 6.01 -22.19 -1.26
CA LYS A 421 6.77 -23.20 -0.49
C LYS A 421 6.29 -24.63 -0.71
N LYS A 422 4.98 -24.83 -0.87
CA LYS A 422 4.35 -26.13 -1.19
C LYS A 422 4.89 -26.79 -2.45
N HIS A 423 5.32 -26.01 -3.44
CA HIS A 423 5.77 -26.50 -4.74
C HIS A 423 7.28 -26.42 -4.94
N SER A 424 7.97 -25.58 -4.16
CA SER A 424 9.41 -25.32 -4.29
C SER A 424 10.24 -26.61 -4.31
N ASP A 425 10.08 -27.46 -3.30
CA ASP A 425 10.93 -28.64 -3.13
C ASP A 425 10.65 -29.71 -4.19
N ALA A 426 9.38 -29.90 -4.53
CA ALA A 426 8.96 -30.88 -5.53
C ALA A 426 9.51 -30.53 -6.92
N ILE A 427 9.43 -29.26 -7.31
CA ILE A 427 9.91 -28.78 -8.61
C ILE A 427 11.43 -28.74 -8.68
N TRP A 428 12.11 -28.33 -7.60
CA TRP A 428 13.56 -28.41 -7.53
C TRP A 428 14.06 -29.85 -7.67
N LYS A 429 13.44 -30.80 -6.93
CA LYS A 429 13.78 -32.22 -7.01
C LYS A 429 13.58 -32.75 -8.44
N ARG A 430 12.46 -32.42 -9.08
CA ARG A 430 12.18 -32.81 -10.48
C ARG A 430 13.27 -32.32 -11.43
N PHE A 431 13.66 -31.04 -11.33
CA PHE A 431 14.68 -30.44 -12.19
C PHE A 431 16.08 -31.04 -11.96
N ILE A 432 16.51 -31.15 -10.71
CA ILE A 432 17.85 -31.62 -10.39
C ILE A 432 18.02 -33.12 -10.71
N THR A 433 16.99 -33.94 -10.47
CA THR A 433 17.01 -35.37 -10.82
C THR A 433 17.21 -35.57 -12.33
N ALA A 434 16.58 -34.77 -13.19
CA ALA A 434 16.80 -34.84 -14.64
C ALA A 434 18.23 -34.44 -15.04
N CYS A 435 18.78 -33.39 -14.42
CA CYS A 435 20.15 -32.95 -14.66
C CYS A 435 21.18 -34.00 -14.19
N ASP A 436 21.03 -34.47 -12.95
CA ASP A 436 21.94 -35.43 -12.32
C ASP A 436 21.99 -36.74 -13.10
N TYR A 437 20.83 -37.23 -13.57
CA TYR A 437 20.76 -38.42 -14.40
C TYR A 437 21.61 -38.30 -15.67
N PHE A 438 21.50 -37.18 -16.42
CA PHE A 438 22.32 -36.96 -17.61
C PHE A 438 23.82 -36.93 -17.29
N PHE A 439 24.22 -36.20 -16.24
CA PHE A 439 25.64 -36.11 -15.87
C PHE A 439 26.20 -37.44 -15.34
N GLU A 440 25.38 -38.25 -14.66
CA GLU A 440 25.74 -39.60 -14.26
C GLU A 440 25.95 -40.51 -15.48
N GLN A 441 25.04 -40.47 -16.47
CA GLN A 441 25.17 -41.26 -17.70
C GLN A 441 26.38 -40.83 -18.54
N LYS A 442 26.62 -39.51 -18.66
CA LYS A 442 27.82 -38.96 -19.29
C LYS A 442 29.10 -39.45 -18.59
N ASN A 443 29.12 -39.43 -17.26
CA ASN A 443 30.27 -39.91 -16.49
C ASN A 443 30.50 -41.40 -16.69
N LYS A 444 29.45 -42.23 -16.71
CA LYS A 444 29.55 -43.67 -17.03
C LYS A 444 30.07 -43.92 -18.45
N ALA A 445 29.62 -43.14 -19.43
CA ALA A 445 30.10 -43.24 -20.81
C ALA A 445 31.58 -42.84 -20.96
N THR A 446 32.08 -41.96 -20.08
CA THR A 446 33.47 -41.45 -20.14
C THR A 446 34.41 -42.19 -19.16
N SER A 447 33.89 -42.97 -18.21
CA SER A 447 34.70 -43.62 -17.16
C SER A 447 35.60 -44.73 -17.70
N SER A 448 35.17 -45.44 -18.75
CA SER A 448 35.97 -46.48 -19.42
C SER A 448 37.23 -45.87 -20.06
N GLN A 449 37.09 -44.73 -20.76
CA GLN A 449 38.22 -43.99 -21.32
C GLN A 449 39.19 -43.52 -20.24
N ARG A 450 38.66 -42.99 -19.12
CA ARG A 450 39.48 -42.52 -18.00
C ARG A 450 40.24 -43.66 -17.31
N SER A 451 39.66 -44.85 -17.24
CA SER A 451 40.33 -46.05 -16.72
C SER A 451 41.49 -46.47 -17.61
N VAL A 452 41.27 -46.52 -18.94
CA VAL A 452 42.32 -46.88 -19.91
C VAL A 452 43.47 -45.86 -19.89
N GLU A 453 43.16 -44.56 -19.81
CA GLU A 453 44.17 -43.52 -19.67
C GLU A 453 44.99 -43.68 -18.38
N THR A 454 44.34 -43.98 -17.26
CA THR A 454 45.02 -44.19 -15.96
C THR A 454 45.87 -45.45 -15.96
N GLU A 455 45.42 -46.54 -16.59
CA GLU A 455 46.20 -47.76 -16.75
C GLU A 455 47.43 -47.54 -17.65
N ASN A 456 47.25 -46.83 -18.77
CA ASN A 456 48.36 -46.41 -19.63
C ASN A 456 49.37 -45.54 -18.88
N MET A 457 48.90 -44.69 -17.96
CA MET A 457 49.74 -43.85 -17.12
C MET A 457 50.62 -44.68 -16.18
N GLU A 458 50.05 -45.68 -15.50
CA GLU A 458 50.81 -46.58 -14.62
C GLU A 458 51.82 -47.44 -15.41
N LYS A 459 51.42 -47.95 -16.58
CA LYS A 459 52.35 -48.65 -17.51
C LYS A 459 53.51 -47.76 -17.93
N LYS A 460 53.26 -46.48 -18.27
CA LYS A 460 54.32 -45.52 -18.61
C LYS A 460 55.21 -45.19 -17.41
N LYS A 461 54.67 -45.02 -16.21
CA LYS A 461 55.49 -44.83 -14.99
C LYS A 461 56.40 -46.04 -14.72
N ALA A 462 55.87 -47.25 -14.84
CA ALA A 462 56.65 -48.47 -14.65
C ALA A 462 57.80 -48.59 -15.66
N LEU A 463 57.61 -48.16 -16.92
CA LEU A 463 58.70 -48.09 -17.89
C LEU A 463 59.76 -47.05 -17.53
N ILE A 464 59.34 -45.87 -17.03
CA ILE A 464 60.26 -44.84 -16.54
C ILE A 464 61.11 -45.36 -15.38
N GLU A 465 60.51 -46.13 -14.47
CA GLU A 465 61.22 -46.77 -13.36
C GLU A 465 62.21 -47.84 -13.85
N LYS A 466 61.78 -48.72 -14.76
CA LYS A 466 62.66 -49.71 -15.41
C LYS A 466 63.84 -49.05 -16.13
N LEU A 467 63.60 -47.96 -16.86
CA LEU A 467 64.66 -47.18 -17.52
C LEU A 467 65.62 -46.56 -16.49
N SER A 468 65.10 -46.06 -15.37
CA SER A 468 65.93 -45.47 -14.30
C SER A 468 66.82 -46.48 -13.58
N ALA A 469 66.43 -47.77 -13.58
CA ALA A 469 67.17 -48.85 -12.93
C ALA A 469 68.37 -49.37 -13.74
N ILE A 470 68.55 -48.91 -14.98
CA ILE A 470 69.70 -49.28 -15.83
C ILE A 470 70.92 -48.47 -15.35
N ASP A 471 71.90 -49.16 -14.78
CA ASP A 471 73.07 -48.55 -14.12
C ASP A 471 74.41 -48.99 -14.73
N GLU A 472 75.50 -48.29 -14.39
CA GLU A 472 76.87 -48.44 -14.92
C GLU A 472 77.48 -49.85 -14.75
N SER A 473 76.86 -50.70 -13.93
CA SER A 473 77.24 -52.10 -13.73
C SER A 473 76.76 -53.06 -14.83
N MET A 474 75.88 -52.60 -15.73
CA MET A 474 75.37 -53.40 -16.85
C MET A 474 76.30 -53.37 -18.06
N ASP A 475 76.38 -54.48 -18.79
CA ASP A 475 77.10 -54.54 -20.05
C ASP A 475 76.51 -53.57 -21.07
N THR A 476 77.36 -52.94 -21.89
CA THR A 476 76.96 -51.85 -22.81
C THR A 476 76.03 -52.35 -23.92
N GLU A 477 76.21 -53.60 -24.38
CA GLU A 477 75.40 -54.21 -25.44
C GLU A 477 74.05 -54.68 -24.89
N GLU A 478 74.04 -55.23 -23.67
CA GLU A 478 72.83 -55.61 -22.94
C GLU A 478 71.98 -54.38 -22.57
N ALA A 479 72.59 -53.32 -22.02
CA ALA A 479 71.93 -52.07 -21.68
C ALA A 479 71.34 -51.38 -22.91
N SER A 480 72.09 -51.37 -24.03
CA SER A 480 71.58 -50.79 -25.28
C SER A 480 70.40 -51.56 -25.86
N THR A 481 70.33 -52.88 -25.66
CA THR A 481 69.21 -53.71 -26.13
C THR A 481 67.97 -53.47 -25.26
N LEU A 482 68.16 -53.49 -23.94
CA LEU A 482 67.08 -53.24 -22.98
C LEU A 482 66.46 -51.84 -23.14
N VAL A 483 67.28 -50.80 -23.35
CA VAL A 483 66.77 -49.44 -23.62
C VAL A 483 65.91 -49.41 -24.88
N ARG A 484 66.33 -50.07 -25.98
CA ARG A 484 65.54 -50.11 -27.23
C ARG A 484 64.20 -50.83 -27.05
N ASP A 485 64.18 -51.92 -26.30
CA ASP A 485 62.95 -52.68 -26.04
C ASP A 485 61.97 -51.87 -25.19
N LEU A 486 62.46 -51.20 -24.14
CA LEU A 486 61.63 -50.31 -23.31
C LEU A 486 61.13 -49.07 -24.07
N MET A 487 61.91 -48.54 -25.03
CA MET A 487 61.45 -47.48 -25.93
C MET A 487 60.32 -47.95 -26.85
N LYS A 488 60.41 -49.20 -27.35
CA LYS A 488 59.37 -49.81 -28.18
C LYS A 488 58.08 -50.02 -27.38
N GLU A 489 58.19 -50.48 -26.14
CA GLU A 489 57.06 -50.60 -25.19
C GLU A 489 56.44 -49.24 -24.85
N TRP A 490 57.26 -48.19 -24.69
CA TRP A 490 56.74 -46.84 -24.41
C TRP A 490 55.87 -46.31 -25.54
N ASN A 491 56.30 -46.53 -26.79
CA ASN A 491 55.59 -46.07 -27.98
C ASN A 491 54.33 -46.89 -28.29
N SER A 492 54.24 -48.14 -27.82
CA SER A 492 53.05 -48.97 -27.98
C SER A 492 51.95 -48.68 -26.96
N ILE A 493 52.28 -48.03 -25.83
CA ILE A 493 51.30 -47.61 -24.82
C ILE A 493 50.58 -46.34 -25.28
N GLY A 494 49.24 -46.38 -25.27
CA GLY A 494 48.35 -45.30 -25.71
C GLY A 494 48.38 -44.01 -24.87
N HIS A 495 47.32 -43.21 -25.00
CA HIS A 495 47.22 -41.91 -24.33
C HIS A 495 47.08 -42.03 -22.80
N VAL A 496 47.62 -41.03 -22.10
CA VAL A 496 47.56 -40.87 -20.63
C VAL A 496 46.76 -39.61 -20.29
N PRO A 497 46.30 -39.43 -19.03
CA PRO A 497 45.50 -38.28 -18.65
C PRO A 497 46.22 -36.98 -19.00
N PHE A 498 45.50 -36.06 -19.64
CA PHE A 498 46.07 -34.84 -20.24
C PHE A 498 46.96 -34.06 -19.27
N LYS A 499 46.61 -34.02 -17.97
CA LYS A 499 47.36 -33.33 -16.92
C LYS A 499 48.76 -33.91 -16.66
N GLU A 500 48.94 -35.22 -16.79
CA GLU A 500 50.21 -35.91 -16.49
C GLU A 500 51.04 -36.19 -17.75
N LYS A 501 50.44 -36.03 -18.93
CA LYS A 501 51.06 -36.29 -20.24
C LYS A 501 52.43 -35.60 -20.38
N ASP A 502 52.48 -34.29 -20.18
CA ASP A 502 53.69 -33.52 -20.42
C ASP A 502 54.79 -33.79 -19.38
N LYS A 503 54.39 -34.13 -18.15
CA LYS A 503 55.32 -34.48 -17.07
C LYS A 503 55.99 -35.84 -17.33
N LEU A 504 55.19 -36.85 -17.65
CA LEU A 504 55.67 -38.20 -17.97
C LEU A 504 56.57 -38.19 -19.21
N TYR A 505 56.19 -37.42 -20.24
CA TYR A 505 56.98 -37.28 -21.45
C TYR A 505 58.37 -36.68 -21.17
N LYS A 506 58.45 -35.63 -20.34
CA LYS A 506 59.72 -35.01 -19.94
C LYS A 506 60.61 -35.95 -19.12
N GLN A 507 60.02 -36.70 -18.18
CA GLN A 507 60.76 -37.66 -17.36
C GLN A 507 61.35 -38.79 -18.20
N TYR A 508 60.55 -39.38 -19.09
CA TYR A 508 61.01 -40.43 -20.00
C TYR A 508 62.17 -39.95 -20.89
N HIS A 509 62.03 -38.81 -21.56
CA HIS A 509 63.09 -38.29 -22.44
C HIS A 509 64.37 -37.94 -21.65
N GLY A 510 64.23 -37.37 -20.46
CA GLY A 510 65.39 -37.04 -19.61
C GLY A 510 66.21 -38.26 -19.19
N ILE A 511 65.56 -39.37 -18.84
CA ILE A 511 66.25 -40.62 -18.48
C ILE A 511 66.88 -41.28 -19.70
N ILE A 512 66.16 -41.30 -20.83
CA ILE A 512 66.71 -41.80 -22.10
C ILE A 512 67.98 -41.03 -22.47
N ASP A 513 67.96 -39.70 -22.42
CA ASP A 513 69.13 -38.87 -22.70
C ASP A 513 70.32 -39.21 -21.79
N GLN A 514 70.08 -39.40 -20.49
CA GLN A 514 71.11 -39.80 -19.52
C GLN A 514 71.72 -41.18 -19.83
N LEU A 515 70.90 -42.17 -20.19
CA LEU A 515 71.36 -43.52 -20.52
C LEU A 515 72.17 -43.53 -21.83
N PHE A 516 71.73 -42.80 -22.85
CA PHE A 516 72.48 -42.69 -24.11
C PHE A 516 73.83 -41.98 -23.94
N ASP A 517 73.91 -40.97 -23.06
CA ASP A 517 75.16 -40.27 -22.76
C ASP A 517 76.11 -41.14 -21.90
N ARG A 518 75.57 -41.90 -20.94
CA ARG A 518 76.33 -42.74 -20.00
C ARG A 518 76.96 -43.97 -20.66
N PHE A 519 76.21 -44.69 -21.50
CA PHE A 519 76.71 -45.91 -22.17
C PHE A 519 77.49 -45.61 -23.47
N ASN A 520 77.78 -44.34 -23.75
CA ASN A 520 78.48 -43.87 -24.96
C ASN A 520 77.97 -44.57 -26.24
N ILE A 521 76.65 -44.77 -26.31
CA ILE A 521 76.00 -45.41 -27.45
C ILE A 521 76.12 -44.40 -28.59
N ASN A 522 77.14 -44.62 -29.44
CA ASN A 522 77.59 -43.81 -30.58
C ASN A 522 76.62 -42.66 -30.92
N ALA A 523 77.05 -41.40 -30.74
CA ALA A 523 76.23 -40.21 -30.97
C ALA A 523 75.52 -40.17 -32.35
N SER A 524 76.06 -40.90 -33.33
CA SER A 524 75.44 -41.17 -34.63
C SER A 524 74.11 -41.94 -34.51
N ASN A 525 74.06 -42.98 -33.67
CA ASN A 525 72.85 -43.76 -33.37
C ASN A 525 71.84 -42.97 -32.54
N LYS A 526 72.28 -42.07 -31.63
CA LYS A 526 71.40 -41.13 -30.91
C LYS A 526 70.63 -40.23 -31.87
N LYS A 527 71.34 -39.60 -32.81
CA LYS A 527 70.73 -38.74 -33.85
C LYS A 527 69.81 -39.52 -34.80
N LEU A 528 70.09 -40.80 -35.03
CA LEU A 528 69.32 -41.66 -35.93
C LEU A 528 68.09 -42.30 -35.25
N SER A 529 68.18 -42.61 -33.95
CA SER A 529 67.05 -43.08 -33.14
C SER A 529 66.02 -41.97 -32.90
N ASN A 530 66.45 -40.77 -32.50
CA ASN A 530 65.57 -39.60 -32.40
C ASN A 530 64.89 -39.29 -33.74
N PHE A 531 65.63 -39.48 -34.84
CA PHE A 531 65.09 -39.32 -36.18
C PHE A 531 64.03 -40.39 -36.51
N ARG A 532 64.27 -41.68 -36.19
CA ARG A 532 63.28 -42.77 -36.35
C ARG A 532 61.99 -42.51 -35.56
N SER A 533 62.09 -42.04 -34.31
CA SER A 533 60.91 -41.69 -33.51
C SER A 533 60.13 -40.51 -34.10
N ASN A 534 60.83 -39.51 -34.64
CA ASN A 534 60.18 -38.39 -35.35
C ASN A 534 59.53 -38.85 -36.66
N ILE A 535 60.14 -39.78 -37.40
CA ILE A 535 59.54 -40.36 -38.61
C ILE A 535 58.26 -41.13 -38.29
N SER A 536 58.23 -41.94 -37.22
CA SER A 536 57.01 -42.63 -36.80
C SER A 536 55.84 -41.67 -36.49
N ASN A 537 56.13 -40.48 -35.95
CA ASN A 537 55.11 -39.44 -35.76
C ASN A 537 54.65 -38.79 -37.08
N ILE A 538 55.57 -38.60 -38.03
CA ILE A 538 55.28 -38.04 -39.36
C ILE A 538 54.48 -39.03 -40.21
N GLN A 539 54.70 -40.33 -40.01
CA GLN A 539 54.03 -41.44 -40.68
C GLN A 539 52.49 -41.39 -40.56
N GLY A 540 51.97 -40.93 -39.41
CA GLY A 540 50.53 -40.72 -39.21
C GLY A 540 49.90 -39.61 -40.07
N SER A 541 50.71 -38.81 -40.77
CA SER A 541 50.27 -37.71 -41.65
C SER A 541 50.23 -38.08 -43.15
N GLY A 542 50.52 -39.35 -43.49
CA GLY A 542 50.44 -39.91 -44.84
C GLY A 542 51.75 -39.90 -45.62
N THR A 543 51.92 -40.86 -46.55
CA THR A 543 53.16 -41.18 -47.28
C THR A 543 53.77 -40.00 -48.05
N GLN A 544 52.96 -39.03 -48.49
CA GLN A 544 53.45 -37.79 -49.13
C GLN A 544 54.36 -36.94 -48.24
N SER A 545 54.18 -37.00 -46.91
CA SER A 545 55.04 -36.27 -45.96
C SER A 545 56.44 -36.88 -45.86
N LEU A 546 56.55 -38.22 -45.96
CA LEU A 546 57.83 -38.94 -45.98
C LEU A 546 58.65 -38.59 -47.23
N TYR A 547 58.01 -38.52 -48.40
CA TYR A 547 58.67 -38.12 -49.66
C TYR A 547 59.23 -36.69 -49.59
N ARG A 548 58.52 -35.74 -48.96
CA ARG A 548 59.01 -34.35 -48.80
C ARG A 548 60.22 -34.26 -47.88
N GLU A 549 60.20 -34.99 -46.76
CA GLU A 549 61.33 -35.01 -45.83
C GLU A 549 62.55 -35.70 -46.45
N ARG A 550 62.32 -36.75 -47.26
CA ARG A 550 63.36 -37.37 -48.09
C ARG A 550 64.02 -36.36 -49.03
N GLU A 551 63.22 -35.61 -49.79
CA GLU A 551 63.73 -34.62 -50.75
C GLU A 551 64.57 -33.54 -50.07
N LYS A 552 64.12 -33.08 -48.90
CA LYS A 552 64.85 -32.12 -48.07
C LYS A 552 66.21 -32.67 -47.60
N LEU A 553 66.26 -33.92 -47.15
CA LEU A 553 67.52 -34.56 -46.76
C LEU A 553 68.46 -34.76 -47.95
N VAL A 554 67.94 -35.13 -49.13
CA VAL A 554 68.73 -35.24 -50.36
C VAL A 554 69.33 -33.90 -50.78
N ARG A 555 68.54 -32.82 -50.73
CA ARG A 555 69.07 -31.46 -50.99
C ARG A 555 70.14 -31.05 -49.99
N THR A 556 69.95 -31.41 -48.72
CA THR A 556 70.93 -31.14 -47.66
C THR A 556 72.23 -31.92 -47.92
N TYR A 557 72.12 -33.20 -48.30
CA TYR A 557 73.25 -34.03 -48.67
C TYR A 557 74.04 -33.44 -49.86
N GLU A 558 73.37 -33.04 -50.93
CA GLU A 558 74.03 -32.43 -52.10
C GLU A 558 74.71 -31.10 -51.76
N ASN A 559 74.08 -30.26 -50.92
CA ASN A 559 74.72 -29.01 -50.46
C ASN A 559 76.00 -29.28 -49.67
N MET A 560 75.96 -30.23 -48.73
CA MET A 560 77.13 -30.61 -47.92
C MET A 560 78.23 -31.26 -48.76
N LYS A 561 77.85 -32.03 -49.79
CA LYS A 561 78.79 -32.63 -50.74
C LYS A 561 79.49 -31.57 -51.58
N ASN A 562 78.76 -30.55 -52.05
CA ASN A 562 79.34 -29.42 -52.77
C ASN A 562 80.26 -28.58 -51.88
N GLU A 563 79.89 -28.39 -50.60
CA GLU A 563 80.72 -27.72 -49.61
C GLU A 563 82.00 -28.52 -49.33
N LEU A 564 81.91 -29.85 -49.18
CA LEU A 564 83.05 -30.74 -49.03
C LEU A 564 83.98 -30.65 -50.24
N GLN A 565 83.45 -30.70 -51.46
CA GLN A 565 84.24 -30.56 -52.70
C GLN A 565 84.95 -29.20 -52.73
N THR A 566 84.31 -28.14 -52.27
CA THR A 566 84.92 -26.81 -52.18
C THR A 566 86.09 -26.80 -51.20
N TYR A 567 85.93 -27.39 -50.01
CA TYR A 567 87.02 -27.51 -49.04
C TYR A 567 88.15 -28.43 -49.52
N GLU A 568 87.86 -29.52 -50.23
CA GLU A 568 88.86 -30.42 -50.81
C GLU A 568 89.64 -29.75 -51.95
N ASN A 569 88.97 -28.99 -52.82
CA ASN A 569 89.61 -28.17 -53.85
C ASN A 569 90.50 -27.07 -53.24
N ASN A 570 90.02 -26.42 -52.16
CA ASN A 570 90.76 -25.39 -51.43
C ASN A 570 91.98 -25.98 -50.69
N LEU A 571 91.86 -27.20 -50.13
CA LEU A 571 92.99 -27.93 -49.55
C LEU A 571 94.06 -28.24 -50.60
N GLY A 572 93.65 -28.57 -51.82
CA GLY A 572 94.56 -28.80 -52.95
C GLY A 572 95.37 -27.56 -53.38
N PHE A 573 94.85 -26.35 -53.14
CA PHE A 573 95.51 -25.08 -53.48
C PHE A 573 96.47 -24.56 -52.39
N LEU A 574 96.38 -25.07 -51.16
CA LEU A 574 97.15 -24.59 -50.00
C LEU A 574 98.45 -25.40 -49.83
N THR A 575 99.46 -25.17 -50.67
CA THR A 575 100.82 -25.71 -50.46
C THR A 575 101.61 -24.81 -49.50
N SER A 576 101.79 -25.27 -48.25
CA SER A 576 102.34 -24.48 -47.14
C SER A 576 103.84 -24.21 -47.22
N THR A 577 104.25 -22.94 -47.10
CA THR A 577 105.63 -22.57 -46.70
C THR A 577 105.70 -21.67 -45.45
N SER A 578 104.60 -21.45 -44.71
CA SER A 578 104.60 -20.68 -43.45
C SER A 578 103.84 -21.33 -42.29
N LYS A 579 104.29 -21.02 -41.06
CA LYS A 579 103.76 -21.54 -39.77
C LYS A 579 102.28 -21.21 -39.53
N LYS A 580 101.76 -20.10 -40.07
CA LYS A 580 100.31 -19.76 -40.02
C LYS A 580 99.47 -20.61 -40.99
N GLY A 581 100.04 -21.06 -42.10
CA GLY A 581 99.36 -21.96 -43.06
C GLY A 581 99.07 -23.34 -42.48
N SER A 582 99.92 -23.86 -41.58
CA SER A 582 99.74 -25.18 -40.95
C SER A 582 98.52 -25.24 -40.03
N SER A 583 98.25 -24.20 -39.23
CA SER A 583 97.06 -24.13 -38.36
C SER A 583 95.76 -24.09 -39.17
N LEU A 584 95.74 -23.34 -40.27
CA LEU A 584 94.58 -23.24 -41.16
C LEU A 584 94.29 -24.57 -41.86
N LEU A 585 95.35 -25.31 -42.23
CA LEU A 585 95.25 -26.64 -42.85
C LEU A 585 94.71 -27.68 -41.87
N THR A 586 95.13 -27.64 -40.59
CA THR A 586 94.55 -28.48 -39.53
C THR A 586 93.07 -28.16 -39.30
N GLU A 587 92.68 -26.89 -39.31
CA GLU A 587 91.28 -26.50 -39.15
C GLU A 587 90.43 -26.89 -40.36
N LEU A 588 90.93 -26.73 -41.60
CA LEU A 588 90.26 -27.21 -42.80
C LEU A 588 90.10 -28.73 -42.80
N ASN A 589 91.14 -29.48 -42.42
CA ASN A 589 91.05 -30.95 -42.31
C ASN A 589 89.99 -31.37 -41.29
N ARG A 590 89.94 -30.73 -40.11
CA ARG A 590 88.88 -30.98 -39.13
C ARG A 590 87.47 -30.67 -39.68
N LYS A 591 87.32 -29.61 -40.48
CA LYS A 591 86.04 -29.28 -41.12
C LYS A 591 85.66 -30.31 -42.19
N VAL A 592 86.62 -30.78 -42.98
CA VAL A 592 86.44 -31.86 -43.97
C VAL A 592 86.03 -33.16 -43.31
N ASP A 593 86.71 -33.58 -42.23
CA ASP A 593 86.38 -34.80 -41.49
C ASP A 593 84.99 -34.70 -40.86
N LYS A 594 84.64 -33.53 -40.32
CA LYS A 594 83.30 -33.28 -39.78
C LYS A 594 82.22 -33.34 -40.87
N LEU A 595 82.46 -32.70 -42.02
CA LEU A 595 81.54 -32.74 -43.16
C LEU A 595 81.35 -34.17 -43.68
N LYS A 596 82.41 -34.98 -43.72
CA LYS A 596 82.33 -36.41 -44.08
C LYS A 596 81.47 -37.20 -43.10
N ALA A 597 81.66 -36.99 -41.80
CA ALA A 597 80.85 -37.64 -40.76
C ALA A 597 79.36 -37.21 -40.82
N ASP A 598 79.09 -35.93 -41.04
CA ASP A 598 77.72 -35.42 -41.15
C ASP A 598 77.04 -35.88 -42.46
N LEU A 599 77.79 -36.01 -43.57
CA LEU A 599 77.31 -36.59 -44.83
C LEU A 599 76.86 -38.05 -44.66
N GLU A 600 77.68 -38.86 -43.99
CA GLU A 600 77.33 -40.27 -43.69
C GLU A 600 76.05 -40.33 -42.84
N LEU A 601 75.92 -39.47 -41.83
CA LEU A 601 74.71 -39.42 -41.00
C LEU A 601 73.46 -39.04 -41.81
N VAL A 602 73.54 -38.05 -42.70
CA VAL A 602 72.41 -37.67 -43.56
C VAL A 602 72.04 -38.81 -44.50
N LEU A 603 73.04 -39.52 -45.06
CA LEU A 603 72.83 -40.68 -45.92
C LEU A 603 72.11 -41.82 -45.18
N GLN A 604 72.50 -42.09 -43.93
CA GLN A 604 71.83 -43.08 -43.08
C GLN A 604 70.39 -42.65 -42.72
N LYS A 605 70.12 -41.36 -42.52
CA LYS A 605 68.73 -40.85 -42.34
C LYS A 605 67.88 -41.03 -43.59
N ILE A 606 68.44 -40.81 -44.78
CA ILE A 606 67.74 -41.05 -46.06
C ILE A 606 67.38 -42.54 -46.18
N LYS A 607 68.30 -43.46 -45.85
CA LYS A 607 68.04 -44.90 -45.84
C LYS A 607 66.87 -45.27 -44.91
N VAL A 608 66.80 -44.68 -43.72
CA VAL A 608 65.68 -44.92 -42.79
C VAL A 608 64.34 -44.50 -43.39
N ILE A 609 64.27 -43.34 -44.07
CA ILE A 609 63.04 -42.94 -44.77
C ILE A 609 62.72 -43.92 -45.90
N ASP A 610 63.71 -44.36 -46.69
CA ASP A 610 63.51 -45.29 -47.80
C ASP A 610 62.98 -46.65 -47.31
N GLU A 611 63.46 -47.14 -46.16
CA GLU A 611 62.92 -48.33 -45.49
C GLU A 611 61.48 -48.11 -45.00
N SER A 612 61.17 -46.93 -44.44
CA SER A 612 59.80 -46.61 -43.99
C SER A 612 58.81 -46.48 -45.15
N ILE A 613 59.21 -45.88 -46.28
CA ILE A 613 58.40 -45.78 -47.50
C ILE A 613 58.12 -47.18 -48.05
N LYS A 614 59.14 -48.05 -48.15
CA LYS A 614 58.98 -49.45 -48.59
C LYS A 614 58.12 -50.32 -47.66
N ALA A 615 58.00 -49.95 -46.38
CA ALA A 615 57.15 -50.67 -45.44
C ALA A 615 55.67 -50.22 -45.52
N GLU A 616 55.38 -49.09 -46.18
CA GLU A 616 54.03 -48.59 -46.44
C GLU A 616 53.49 -48.93 -47.83
N GLU A 617 54.36 -49.22 -48.79
CA GLU A 617 54.03 -49.82 -50.09
C GLU A 617 53.77 -51.33 -49.98
#